data_AF-A0A3C1GR37-F1
#
_entry.id   AF-A0A3C1GR37-F1
#
_cell.length_a   1.000
_cell.length_b   1.000
_cell.length_c   1.000
_cell.angle_alpha   90.00
_cell.angle_beta   90.00
_cell.angle_gamma   90.00
#
_symmetry.space_group_name_H-M   'P 1'
#
loop_
_entity.id
_entity.type
_entity.pdbx_description
1 polymer ?
#
loop_
_entity_poly.entity_id
_entity_poly.type
_entity_poly.pdbx_seq_one_letter_code
_entity_poly.pdbx_strand_id
1 'polypeptide(L)'
;MVKETIQWFPGHMNKARNEVKEIMPEMDIVIEVIDARIPYSSENPMVAALRGQKPVIKILNKADLADPERTQIWLDHFEAQNGVKAIAFDDNKADDVHKIIELCKRMMPGKAESGRQ
;
A
#
# COMPACT_ATOMS: atom_id res chain seq x y z
N MET A 1 13.19 -20.96 16.62
CA MET A 1 12.73 -19.83 15.80
C MET A 1 12.14 -18.79 16.73
N VAL A 2 12.79 -17.64 16.87
CA VAL A 2 12.27 -16.56 17.72
C VAL A 2 11.08 -15.94 16.99
N LYS A 3 9.90 -16.07 17.58
CA LYS A 3 8.67 -15.45 17.11
C LYS A 3 8.73 -14.00 17.58
N GLU A 4 9.31 -13.11 16.78
CA GLU A 4 9.32 -11.68 17.08
C GLU A 4 7.86 -11.19 17.11
N THR A 5 7.36 -11.03 18.33
CA THR A 5 6.02 -10.50 18.58
C THR A 5 6.17 -9.00 18.60
N ILE A 6 5.57 -8.31 17.62
CA ILE A 6 5.55 -6.85 17.57
C ILE A 6 4.91 -6.35 18.87
N GLN A 7 5.74 -5.77 19.74
CA GLN A 7 5.32 -5.19 21.02
C GLN A 7 4.81 -3.76 20.78
N TRP A 8 3.49 -3.59 20.83
CA TRP A 8 2.78 -2.35 20.46
C TRP A 8 2.73 -1.25 21.56
N PHE A 9 3.64 -1.26 22.54
CA PHE A 9 3.67 -0.28 23.65
C PHE A 9 4.63 0.91 23.36
N PRO A 10 4.43 2.07 24.01
CA PRO A 10 4.27 3.39 23.36
C PRO A 10 5.52 3.98 22.67
N GLY A 11 6.70 3.39 22.86
CA GLY A 11 7.94 3.81 22.20
C GLY A 11 8.05 3.36 20.74
N HIS A 12 7.63 2.13 20.43
CA HIS A 12 7.84 1.56 19.09
C HIS A 12 6.89 2.14 18.04
N MET A 13 5.63 2.37 18.38
CA MET A 13 4.69 3.03 17.46
C MET A 13 5.12 4.46 17.15
N ASN A 14 5.55 5.21 18.16
CA ASN A 14 6.06 6.57 17.96
C ASN A 14 7.37 6.56 17.15
N LYS A 15 8.24 5.57 17.39
CA LYS A 15 9.46 5.40 16.58
C LYS A 15 9.14 5.09 15.12
N ALA A 16 8.33 4.08 14.84
CA ALA A 16 7.92 3.71 13.48
C ALA A 16 7.18 4.88 12.79
N ARG A 17 6.33 5.60 13.52
CA ARG A 17 5.69 6.82 13.05
C ARG A 17 6.70 7.87 12.60
N ASN A 18 7.68 8.15 13.45
CA ASN A 18 8.68 9.18 13.18
C ASN A 18 9.55 8.78 12.01
N GLU A 19 10.00 7.53 11.95
CA GLU A 19 10.77 6.98 10.83
C GLU A 19 9.99 7.09 9.51
N VAL A 20 8.71 6.67 9.49
CA VAL A 20 7.86 6.82 8.30
C VAL A 20 7.72 8.29 7.91
N LYS A 21 7.50 9.19 8.89
CA LYS A 21 7.40 10.63 8.64
C LYS A 21 8.69 11.22 8.07
N GLU A 22 9.84 10.75 8.52
CA GLU A 22 11.17 11.21 8.07
C GLU A 22 11.48 10.77 6.64
N ILE A 23 11.17 9.52 6.27
CA ILE A 23 11.45 9.00 4.92
C ILE A 23 10.37 9.37 3.89
N MET A 24 9.14 9.66 4.32
CA MET A 24 8.00 9.93 3.43
C MET A 24 8.27 11.04 2.39
N PRO A 25 8.98 12.16 2.69
CA PRO A 25 9.31 13.17 1.69
C PRO A 25 10.22 12.67 0.56
N GLU A 26 11.05 11.66 0.82
CA GLU A 26 11.97 11.08 -0.17
C GLU A 26 11.28 10.07 -1.10
N MET A 27 10.10 9.60 -0.72
CA MET A 27 9.34 8.62 -1.49
C MET A 27 8.59 9.26 -2.65
N ASP A 28 8.58 8.58 -3.79
CA ASP A 28 7.86 8.99 -4.99
C ASP A 28 6.43 8.46 -5.04
N ILE A 29 6.23 7.26 -4.49
CA ILE A 29 4.96 6.55 -4.47
C ILE A 29 4.87 5.72 -3.19
N VAL A 30 3.66 5.54 -2.67
CA VAL A 30 3.41 4.69 -1.51
C VAL A 30 2.70 3.42 -1.98
N ILE A 31 3.18 2.26 -1.53
CA ILE A 31 2.50 0.99 -1.74
C ILE A 31 1.97 0.55 -0.38
N GLU A 32 0.64 0.48 -0.24
CA GLU A 32 -0.02 0.07 0.99
C GLU A 32 -0.66 -1.30 0.80
N VAL A 33 -0.25 -2.27 1.61
CA VAL A 33 -0.78 -3.64 1.57
C VAL A 33 -1.79 -3.80 2.70
N ILE A 34 -3.03 -4.14 2.34
CA ILE A 34 -4.18 -4.30 3.26
C ILE A 34 -4.81 -5.69 3.07
N ASP A 35 -5.60 -6.14 4.05
CA ASP A 35 -6.27 -7.45 4.00
C ASP A 35 -7.64 -7.30 3.30
N ALA A 36 -7.84 -8.02 2.18
CA ALA A 36 -9.04 -7.91 1.34
C ALA A 36 -10.35 -8.22 2.09
N ARG A 37 -10.29 -8.99 3.18
CA ARG A 37 -11.47 -9.36 3.99
C ARG A 37 -11.97 -8.23 4.86
N ILE A 38 -11.10 -7.28 5.22
CA ILE A 38 -11.40 -6.13 6.07
C ILE A 38 -10.65 -4.87 5.59
N PRO A 39 -10.90 -4.38 4.36
CA PRO A 39 -10.04 -3.39 3.75
C PRO A 39 -9.91 -2.12 4.58
N TYR A 40 -11.03 -1.50 4.98
CA TYR A 40 -11.03 -0.30 5.83
C TYR A 40 -10.33 -0.50 7.18
N SER A 41 -10.62 -1.60 7.87
CA SER A 41 -10.08 -1.84 9.22
C SER A 41 -8.60 -2.20 9.24
N SER A 42 -8.04 -2.60 8.08
CA SER A 42 -6.62 -2.95 7.95
C SER A 42 -5.78 -1.84 7.32
N GLU A 43 -6.38 -0.74 6.89
CA GLU A 43 -5.66 0.48 6.49
C GLU A 43 -4.94 1.12 7.67
N ASN A 44 -3.87 1.85 7.38
CA ASN A 44 -3.21 2.70 8.37
C ASN A 44 -3.63 4.17 8.17
N PRO A 45 -4.47 4.75 9.05
CA PRO A 45 -4.91 6.14 8.94
C PRO A 45 -3.76 7.15 8.87
N MET A 46 -2.59 6.80 9.40
CA MET A 46 -1.42 7.66 9.40
C MET A 46 -0.80 7.80 8.03
N VAL A 47 -0.86 6.77 7.19
CA VAL A 47 -0.35 6.82 5.81
C VAL A 47 -1.13 7.87 5.02
N ALA A 48 -2.46 7.87 5.16
CA ALA A 48 -3.32 8.87 4.53
C ALA A 48 -2.97 10.31 4.96
N ALA A 49 -2.64 10.51 6.24
CA ALA A 49 -2.25 11.83 6.76
C ALA A 49 -0.84 12.26 6.33
N LEU A 50 0.11 11.33 6.22
CA LEU A 50 1.52 11.63 5.94
C LEU A 50 1.83 11.75 4.44
N ARG A 51 1.11 11.02 3.57
CA ARG A 51 1.45 10.95 2.14
C ARG A 51 1.22 12.27 1.38
N GLY A 52 0.32 13.12 1.86
CA GLY A 52 -0.10 14.33 1.13
C GLY A 52 -0.69 13.98 -0.24
N GLN A 53 -0.13 14.54 -1.32
CA GLN A 53 -0.57 14.30 -2.69
C GLN A 53 0.16 13.13 -3.39
N LYS A 54 1.00 12.39 -2.68
CA LYS A 54 1.76 11.29 -3.29
C LYS A 54 0.81 10.19 -3.78
N PRO A 55 1.05 9.64 -4.99
CA PRO A 55 0.27 8.53 -5.49
C PRO A 55 0.38 7.31 -4.56
N VAL A 56 -0.71 6.54 -4.47
CA VAL A 56 -0.77 5.29 -3.69
C VAL A 56 -1.22 4.14 -4.58
N ILE A 57 -0.55 3.01 -4.43
CA ILE A 57 -1.05 1.71 -4.88
C ILE A 57 -1.52 0.95 -3.63
N LYS A 58 -2.83 0.68 -3.53
CA LYS A 58 -3.41 -0.18 -2.51
C LYS A 58 -3.48 -1.61 -3.02
N ILE A 59 -2.91 -2.53 -2.26
CA ILE A 59 -2.92 -3.96 -2.54
C ILE A 59 -3.86 -4.62 -1.55
N LEU A 60 -5.01 -5.09 -2.03
CA LEU A 60 -5.95 -5.91 -1.27
C LEU A 60 -5.46 -7.36 -1.34
N ASN A 61 -4.60 -7.73 -0.40
CA ASN A 61 -4.00 -9.05 -0.30
C ASN A 61 -4.97 -10.09 0.27
N LYS A 62 -4.76 -11.36 -0.04
CA LYS A 62 -5.63 -12.49 0.35
C LYS A 62 -7.04 -12.39 -0.25
N ALA A 63 -7.14 -11.90 -1.48
CA ALA A 63 -8.40 -11.78 -2.20
C ALA A 63 -9.08 -13.14 -2.41
N ASP A 64 -8.31 -14.23 -2.47
CA ASP A 64 -8.80 -15.61 -2.50
C ASP A 64 -9.64 -16.00 -1.27
N LEU A 65 -9.42 -15.31 -0.14
CA LEU A 65 -10.16 -15.53 1.11
C LEU A 65 -11.29 -14.51 1.33
N ALA A 66 -11.48 -13.56 0.42
CA ALA A 66 -12.48 -12.51 0.51
C ALA A 66 -13.65 -12.79 -0.46
N ASP A 67 -14.79 -12.16 -0.20
CA ASP A 67 -15.91 -12.14 -1.14
C ASP A 67 -15.52 -11.33 -2.39
N PRO A 68 -15.55 -11.91 -3.60
CA PRO A 68 -15.12 -11.21 -4.83
C PRO A 68 -15.97 -9.99 -5.17
N GLU A 69 -17.29 -10.04 -4.95
CA GLU A 69 -18.19 -8.91 -5.24
C GLU A 69 -17.93 -7.76 -4.27
N ARG A 70 -17.72 -8.08 -2.99
CA ARG A 70 -17.34 -7.09 -1.97
C ARG A 70 -15.96 -6.50 -2.25
N THR A 71 -15.01 -7.34 -2.66
CA THR A 71 -13.67 -6.89 -3.03
C THR A 71 -13.73 -5.90 -4.17
N GLN A 72 -14.55 -6.15 -5.21
CA GLN A 72 -14.73 -5.21 -6.31
C GLN A 72 -15.28 -3.86 -5.85
N ILE A 73 -16.28 -3.85 -4.97
CA ILE A 73 -16.82 -2.60 -4.39
C ILE A 73 -15.72 -1.80 -3.67
N TRP A 74 -14.84 -2.49 -2.93
CA TRP A 74 -13.71 -1.83 -2.26
C TRP A 74 -12.66 -1.31 -3.23
N LEU A 75 -12.34 -2.06 -4.30
CA LEU A 75 -11.46 -1.58 -5.36
C LEU A 75 -12.01 -0.28 -5.96
N ASP A 76 -13.29 -0.26 -6.34
CA ASP A 76 -13.94 0.91 -6.92
C ASP A 76 -13.97 2.09 -5.93
N HIS A 77 -14.23 1.83 -4.66
CA HIS A 77 -14.20 2.83 -3.60
C HIS A 77 -12.82 3.48 -3.47
N PHE A 78 -11.75 2.68 -3.48
CA PHE A 78 -10.39 3.20 -3.38
C PHE A 78 -9.95 3.91 -4.67
N GLU A 79 -10.28 3.39 -5.84
CA GLU A 79 -9.97 4.02 -7.14
C GLU A 79 -10.65 5.38 -7.32
N ALA A 80 -11.81 5.60 -6.68
CA ALA A 80 -12.47 6.90 -6.66
C ALA A 80 -11.70 7.98 -5.88
N GLN A 81 -10.70 7.59 -5.07
CA GLN A 81 -9.87 8.53 -4.32
C GLN A 81 -8.76 9.09 -5.20
N ASN A 82 -8.50 10.40 -5.09
CA ASN A 82 -7.50 11.05 -5.91
C ASN A 82 -6.09 10.44 -5.72
N GLY A 83 -5.45 10.11 -6.84
CA GLY A 83 -4.10 9.55 -6.86
C GLY A 83 -3.99 8.16 -6.24
N VAL A 84 -5.08 7.38 -6.19
CA VAL A 84 -5.08 6.00 -5.69
C VAL A 84 -5.34 5.03 -6.84
N LYS A 85 -4.56 3.96 -6.87
CA LYS A 85 -4.86 2.76 -7.64
C LYS A 85 -5.00 1.57 -6.71
N ALA A 86 -5.96 0.70 -6.99
CA ALA A 86 -6.26 -0.44 -6.13
C ALA A 86 -6.21 -1.73 -6.95
N ILE A 87 -5.53 -2.74 -6.40
CA ILE A 87 -5.41 -4.06 -7.02
C ILE A 87 -5.64 -5.13 -5.97
N ALA A 88 -6.31 -6.21 -6.34
CA ALA A 88 -6.53 -7.37 -5.49
C ALA A 88 -5.55 -8.47 -5.87
N PHE A 89 -4.85 -9.02 -4.87
CA PHE A 89 -3.88 -10.10 -5.04
C PHE A 89 -4.34 -11.35 -4.31
N ASP A 90 -4.10 -12.49 -4.94
CA ASP A 90 -4.27 -13.82 -4.38
C ASP A 90 -2.91 -14.46 -4.08
N ASP A 91 -2.83 -15.78 -3.93
CA ASP A 91 -1.58 -16.46 -3.59
C ASP A 91 -0.58 -16.58 -4.78
N ASN A 92 -0.95 -16.13 -5.99
CA ASN A 92 -0.10 -16.16 -7.18
C ASN A 92 0.84 -14.94 -7.27
N LYS A 93 1.96 -15.03 -6.55
CA LYS A 93 2.86 -13.90 -6.26
C LYS A 93 3.72 -13.40 -7.44
N ALA A 94 3.94 -14.20 -8.49
CA ALA A 94 4.91 -13.85 -9.54
C ALA A 94 4.36 -12.79 -10.51
N ASP A 95 3.16 -12.99 -11.02
CA ASP A 95 2.51 -12.04 -11.96
C ASP A 95 2.16 -10.71 -11.27
N ASP A 96 1.87 -10.77 -9.98
CA ASP A 96 1.48 -9.63 -9.17
C ASP A 96 2.61 -8.62 -8.96
N VAL A 97 3.86 -9.09 -8.83
CA VAL A 97 5.03 -8.19 -8.74
C VAL A 97 5.22 -7.39 -10.03
N HIS A 98 5.05 -8.01 -11.20
CA HIS A 98 5.14 -7.32 -12.48
C HIS A 98 4.07 -6.23 -12.62
N LYS A 99 2.84 -6.50 -12.19
CA LYS A 99 1.74 -5.51 -12.19
C LYS A 99 2.08 -4.30 -11.33
N ILE A 100 2.68 -4.48 -10.14
CA ILE A 100 3.11 -3.37 -9.28
C ILE A 100 4.14 -2.50 -10.03
N ILE A 101 5.17 -3.11 -10.60
CA ILE A 101 6.24 -2.36 -11.30
C ILE A 101 5.65 -1.56 -12.47
N GLU A 102 4.74 -2.14 -13.23
CA GLU A 102 4.06 -1.46 -14.32
C GLU A 102 3.20 -0.28 -13.83
N LEU A 103 2.47 -0.47 -12.72
CA LEU A 103 1.69 0.60 -12.09
C LEU A 103 2.59 1.75 -11.60
N CYS A 104 3.72 1.45 -10.95
CA CYS A 104 4.69 2.46 -10.54
C CYS A 104 5.17 3.29 -11.75
N LYS A 105 5.52 2.65 -12.86
CA LYS A 105 5.94 3.34 -14.09
C LYS A 105 4.83 4.21 -14.68
N ARG A 106 3.59 3.71 -14.71
CA ARG A 106 2.42 4.44 -15.23
C ARG A 106 2.05 5.64 -14.37
N MET A 107 2.14 5.52 -13.05
CA MET A 107 1.81 6.59 -12.11
C MET A 107 2.93 7.63 -12.00
N MET A 108 4.17 7.27 -12.34
CA MET A 108 5.35 8.16 -12.26
C MET A 108 6.16 8.18 -13.57
N PRO A 109 5.56 8.58 -14.71
CA PRO A 109 6.20 8.47 -16.02
C PRO A 109 7.51 9.27 -16.14
N GLY A 110 7.59 10.46 -15.54
CA GLY A 110 8.79 11.32 -15.58
C GLY A 110 9.95 10.89 -14.67
N LYS A 111 9.77 9.86 -13.84
CA LYS A 111 10.82 9.33 -12.95
C LYS A 111 11.42 8.02 -13.44
N ALA A 112 10.72 7.28 -14.30
CA ALA A 112 11.21 6.02 -14.88
C ALA A 112 12.48 6.20 -15.73
N GLU A 113 12.71 7.40 -16.26
CA GLU A 113 13.86 7.75 -17.10
C GLU A 113 15.06 8.31 -16.31
N SER A 114 14.81 8.80 -15.09
CA SER A 114 15.81 9.46 -14.22
C SER A 114 16.28 8.54 -13.09
N GLY A 115 16.62 7.29 -13.41
CA GLY A 115 17.12 6.33 -12.43
C GLY A 115 18.34 6.88 -11.70
N ARG A 116 18.17 7.28 -10.43
CA ARG A 116 19.29 7.35 -9.48
C ARG A 116 19.75 5.90 -9.24
N GLN A 117 20.96 5.59 -9.68
CA GLN A 117 21.71 4.42 -9.22
C GLN A 117 22.00 4.53 -7.73
#